data_AF-A0A8B7QUF3-F1
#
_entry.id   AF-A0A8B7QUF3-F1
#
_cell.length_a   1.000
_cell.length_b   1.000
_cell.length_c   1.000
_cell.angle_alpha   90.00
_cell.angle_beta   90.00
_cell.angle_gamma   90.00
#
_symmetry.space_group_name_H-M   'P 1'
#
loop_
_entity.id
_entity.type
_entity.pdbx_description
1 polymer ?
#
loop_
_entity_poly.entity_id
_entity_poly.type
_entity_poly.pdbx_seq_one_letter_code
_entity_poly.pdbx_strand_id
1 'polypeptide(L)'
;MAERPEDLNLPNAVITRIIKEALPDGVNISKEARSAISRAASVFVLYATSCANNFAMKGKRKTLNASDVLSAMEEMEFQRFIAPLKEALEAYRREQKGKKEASEQKKKDKDKKTDSEEQDKSRDEDNDEDEERLEEEEQNEEEEVDN
;
A
#
# COMPACT_ATOMS: atom_id res chain seq x y z
N MET A 1 4.16 -21.83 11.86
CA MET A 1 4.95 -20.90 12.69
C MET A 1 6.41 -21.28 12.50
N ALA A 2 7.37 -20.35 12.55
CA ALA A 2 8.79 -20.70 12.41
C ALA A 2 9.13 -21.84 13.37
N GLU A 3 9.66 -22.94 12.85
CA GLU A 3 9.93 -24.15 13.64
C GLU A 3 11.30 -24.05 14.31
N ARG A 4 12.21 -23.27 13.73
CA ARG A 4 13.53 -23.00 14.28
C ARG A 4 13.90 -21.52 14.20
N PRO A 5 14.76 -21.01 15.10
CA PRO A 5 15.26 -19.64 15.05
C PRO A 5 15.95 -19.30 13.72
N GLU A 6 16.55 -20.29 13.04
CA GLU A 6 17.20 -20.08 11.74
C GLU A 6 16.22 -19.73 10.62
N ASP A 7 14.94 -20.11 10.75
CA ASP A 7 13.90 -19.80 9.77
C ASP A 7 13.50 -18.32 9.80
N LEU A 8 13.93 -17.59 10.84
CA LEU A 8 13.70 -16.15 11.02
C LEU A 8 14.89 -15.31 10.56
N ASN A 9 15.91 -15.92 9.94
CA ASN A 9 17.10 -15.20 9.52
C ASN A 9 16.78 -14.16 8.43
N LEU A 10 17.25 -12.93 8.66
CA LEU A 10 17.15 -11.84 7.70
C LEU A 10 18.22 -12.01 6.60
N PRO A 11 18.01 -11.45 5.39
CA PRO A 11 19.00 -11.54 4.31
C PRO A 11 20.38 -11.02 4.72
N ASN A 12 21.40 -11.88 4.65
CA ASN A 12 22.77 -11.57 5.08
C ASN A 12 23.36 -10.32 4.41
N ALA A 13 22.99 -10.06 3.15
CA ALA A 13 23.41 -8.87 2.42
C ALA A 13 22.87 -7.58 3.06
N VAL A 14 21.60 -7.59 3.48
CA VAL A 14 20.96 -6.44 4.14
C VAL A 14 21.57 -6.21 5.52
N ILE A 15 21.77 -7.26 6.31
CA ILE A 15 22.45 -7.19 7.61
C ILE A 15 23.85 -6.60 7.46
N THR A 16 24.63 -7.11 6.48
CA THR A 16 25.99 -6.61 6.24
C THR A 16 26.00 -5.12 5.87
N ARG A 17 25.05 -4.68 5.03
CA ARG A 17 24.92 -3.28 4.64
C ARG A 17 24.62 -2.39 5.86
N ILE A 18 23.63 -2.75 6.68
CA ILE A 18 23.24 -2.00 7.87
C ILE A 18 24.40 -1.89 8.88
N ILE A 19 25.14 -2.98 9.10
CA ILE A 19 26.30 -2.95 10.01
C ILE A 19 27.37 -1.98 9.48
N LYS A 20 27.66 -2.01 8.17
CA LYS A 20 28.64 -1.09 7.57
C LYS A 20 28.21 0.36 7.64
N GLU A 21 26.93 0.67 7.42
CA GLU A 21 26.37 2.02 7.55
C GLU A 21 26.51 2.57 8.98
N ALA A 22 26.62 1.70 9.99
CA ALA A 22 26.82 2.07 11.38
C ALA A 22 28.31 2.15 11.81
N LEU A 23 29.26 1.88 10.89
CA LEU A 23 30.69 1.85 11.16
C LEU A 23 31.45 2.85 10.26
N PRO A 24 32.64 3.30 10.68
CA PRO A 24 33.52 4.07 9.80
C PRO A 24 33.93 3.30 8.53
N ASP A 25 34.25 4.04 7.47
CA ASP A 25 34.74 3.48 6.23
C ASP A 25 36.00 2.64 6.42
N GLY A 26 36.12 1.55 5.65
CA GLY A 26 37.27 0.65 5.69
C GLY A 26 37.29 -0.35 6.86
N VAL A 27 36.31 -0.31 7.76
CA VAL A 27 36.20 -1.31 8.84
C VAL A 27 35.77 -2.67 8.30
N ASN A 28 36.54 -3.70 8.66
CA ASN A 28 36.25 -5.09 8.33
C ASN A 28 35.40 -5.76 9.42
N ILE A 29 34.43 -6.57 8.99
CA ILE A 29 33.51 -7.30 9.88
C ILE A 29 33.75 -8.80 9.71
N SER A 30 34.04 -9.51 10.80
CA SER A 30 34.23 -10.96 10.77
C SER A 30 32.94 -11.70 10.37
N LYS A 31 33.07 -12.97 9.97
CA LYS A 31 31.90 -13.81 9.65
C LYS A 31 31.10 -14.10 10.92
N GLU A 32 31.79 -14.30 12.02
CA GLU A 32 31.25 -14.62 13.34
C GLU A 32 30.44 -13.45 13.89
N ALA A 33 30.95 -12.21 13.78
CA ALA A 33 30.23 -11.01 14.20
C ALA A 33 28.94 -10.81 13.39
N ARG A 34 28.99 -10.98 12.06
CA ARG A 34 27.78 -10.92 11.21
C ARG A 34 26.75 -11.98 11.59
N SER A 35 27.19 -13.22 11.82
CA SER A 35 26.30 -14.30 12.25
C SER A 35 25.68 -14.04 13.63
N ALA A 36 26.46 -13.49 14.58
CA ALA A 36 25.96 -13.10 15.89
C ALA A 36 24.90 -11.99 15.78
N ILE A 37 25.16 -10.95 14.99
CA ILE A 37 24.22 -9.84 14.78
C ILE A 37 22.95 -10.32 14.07
N SER A 38 23.07 -11.20 13.06
CA SER A 38 21.91 -11.78 12.38
C SER A 38 20.99 -12.51 13.36
N ARG A 39 21.56 -13.37 14.22
CA ARG A 39 20.78 -14.08 15.25
C ARG A 39 20.19 -13.11 16.29
N ALA A 40 20.96 -12.11 16.71
CA ALA A 40 20.48 -11.09 17.64
C ALA A 40 19.31 -10.28 17.05
N ALA A 41 19.32 -9.97 15.76
CA ALA A 41 18.22 -9.29 15.08
C ALA A 41 16.94 -10.13 15.09
N SER A 42 17.02 -11.44 14.83
CA SER A 42 15.87 -12.34 14.92
C SER A 42 15.30 -12.38 16.34
N VAL A 43 16.17 -12.51 17.36
CA VAL A 43 15.77 -12.47 18.78
C VAL A 43 15.16 -11.12 19.14
N PHE A 44 15.69 -10.01 18.63
CA PHE A 44 15.15 -8.67 18.86
C PHE A 44 13.71 -8.55 18.33
N VAL A 45 13.42 -9.04 17.12
CA VAL A 45 12.06 -9.01 16.56
C VAL A 45 11.10 -9.83 17.42
N LEU A 46 11.50 -11.03 17.85
CA LEU A 46 10.69 -11.89 18.71
C LEU A 46 10.43 -11.24 20.07
N TYR A 47 11.47 -10.67 20.69
CA TYR A 47 11.37 -10.03 22.00
C TYR A 47 10.52 -8.76 21.94
N ALA A 48 10.73 -7.90 20.93
CA ALA A 48 9.91 -6.71 20.70
C ALA A 48 8.43 -7.06 20.48
N THR A 49 8.17 -8.11 19.68
CA THR A 49 6.80 -8.58 19.44
C THR A 49 6.17 -9.10 20.73
N SER A 50 6.92 -9.84 21.55
CA SER A 50 6.44 -10.35 22.84
C SER A 50 6.09 -9.21 23.81
N CYS A 51 6.98 -8.23 23.96
CA CYS A 51 6.73 -7.05 24.79
C CYS A 51 5.52 -6.24 24.30
N ALA A 52 5.43 -5.97 23.00
CA ALA A 52 4.27 -5.28 22.42
C ALA A 52 2.97 -6.04 22.64
N ASN A 53 3.00 -7.38 22.54
CA ASN A 53 1.84 -8.22 22.81
C ASN A 53 1.37 -8.11 24.26
N ASN A 54 2.30 -8.00 25.22
CA ASN A 54 1.94 -7.76 26.61
C ASN A 54 1.18 -6.43 26.80
N PHE A 55 1.57 -5.36 26.09
CA PHE A 55 0.84 -4.09 26.12
C PHE A 55 -0.55 -4.19 25.49
N ALA A 56 -0.68 -4.86 24.33
CA ALA A 56 -1.98 -5.08 23.71
C ALA A 56 -2.93 -5.89 24.62
N MET A 57 -2.42 -6.97 25.22
CA MET A 57 -3.17 -7.83 26.12
C MET A 57 -3.58 -7.13 27.42
N LYS A 58 -2.69 -6.29 28.00
CA LYS A 58 -3.04 -5.40 29.13
C LYS A 58 -4.19 -4.46 28.76
N GLY A 59 -4.23 -3.98 27.52
CA GLY A 59 -5.32 -3.21 26.95
C GLY A 59 -6.56 -4.02 26.53
N LYS A 60 -6.63 -5.32 26.85
CA LYS A 60 -7.69 -6.26 26.43
C LYS A 60 -7.90 -6.34 24.92
N ARG A 61 -6.85 -6.05 24.14
CA ARG A 61 -6.87 -6.11 22.67
C ARG A 61 -6.17 -7.38 22.19
N LYS A 62 -6.71 -7.98 21.13
CA LYS A 62 -6.09 -9.10 20.41
C LYS A 62 -5.22 -8.63 19.23
N THR A 63 -5.28 -7.35 18.89
CA THR A 63 -4.56 -6.74 17.78
C THR A 63 -3.47 -5.83 18.31
N LEU A 64 -2.25 -6.04 17.80
CA LEU A 64 -1.11 -5.16 18.02
C LEU A 64 -1.30 -3.85 17.24
N ASN A 65 -1.15 -2.74 17.95
CA ASN A 65 -1.17 -1.39 17.38
C ASN A 65 0.22 -0.75 17.48
N ALA A 66 0.44 0.31 16.70
CA ALA A 66 1.70 1.05 16.73
C ALA A 66 2.05 1.59 18.13
N SER A 67 1.06 1.97 18.94
CA SER A 67 1.26 2.41 20.32
C SER A 67 1.88 1.33 21.19
N ASP A 68 1.53 0.06 20.97
CA ASP A 68 2.06 -1.06 21.76
C ASP A 68 3.54 -1.29 21.46
N VAL A 69 3.93 -1.14 20.19
CA VAL A 69 5.33 -1.23 19.77
C VAL A 69 6.14 -0.07 20.35
N LEU A 70 5.60 1.15 20.36
CA LEU A 70 6.26 2.31 20.96
C LEU A 70 6.46 2.12 22.47
N SER A 71 5.44 1.66 23.20
CA SER A 71 5.57 1.34 24.64
C SER A 71 6.54 0.18 24.90
N ALA A 72 6.57 -0.82 24.01
CA ALA A 72 7.55 -1.89 24.11
C ALA A 72 9.00 -1.38 23.96
N MET A 73 9.25 -0.39 23.11
CA MET A 73 10.59 0.21 23.01
C MET A 73 11.02 0.92 24.30
N GLU A 74 10.08 1.50 25.06
CA GLU A 74 10.37 2.07 26.38
C GLU A 74 10.72 0.98 27.40
N GLU A 75 9.91 -0.09 27.47
CA GLU A 75 10.12 -1.23 28.38
C GLU A 75 11.44 -1.95 28.11
N MET A 76 11.84 -2.04 26.84
CA MET A 76 13.08 -2.68 26.40
C MET A 76 14.31 -1.76 26.49
N GLU A 77 14.17 -0.56 27.06
CA GLU A 77 15.25 0.43 27.18
C GLU A 77 15.84 0.90 25.84
N PHE A 78 15.01 0.94 24.79
CA PHE A 78 15.33 1.47 23.46
C PHE A 78 14.61 2.81 23.19
N GLN A 79 14.53 3.69 24.18
CA GLN A 79 13.80 4.97 24.07
C GLN A 79 14.30 5.84 22.91
N ARG A 80 15.58 5.74 22.57
CA ARG A 80 16.19 6.43 21.41
C ARG A 80 15.53 6.07 20.07
N PHE A 81 14.81 4.95 19.97
CA PHE A 81 14.10 4.54 18.76
C PHE A 81 12.72 5.19 18.62
N ILE A 82 12.15 5.74 19.70
CA ILE A 82 10.77 6.24 19.72
C ILE A 82 10.55 7.38 18.73
N ALA A 83 11.42 8.39 18.75
CA ALA A 83 11.28 9.55 17.85
C ALA A 83 11.39 9.13 16.37
N PRO A 84 12.45 8.40 15.93
CA PRO A 84 12.53 7.89 14.56
C PRO A 84 11.34 7.01 14.16
N LEU A 85 10.82 6.17 15.06
CA LEU A 85 9.66 5.31 14.78
C LEU A 85 8.37 6.12 14.59
N LYS A 86 8.18 7.21 15.34
CA LYS A 86 7.04 8.12 15.16
C LYS A 86 7.10 8.82 13.80
N GLU A 87 8.27 9.33 13.42
CA GLU A 87 8.47 9.93 12.09
C GLU A 87 8.18 8.95 10.96
N ALA A 88 8.70 7.71 11.07
CA ALA A 88 8.44 6.66 10.09
C ALA A 88 6.94 6.31 10.01
N LEU A 89 6.24 6.26 11.14
CA LEU A 89 4.80 6.00 11.19
C LEU A 89 3.98 7.10 10.53
N GLU A 90 4.36 8.36 10.72
CA GLU A 90 3.73 9.51 10.07
C GLU A 90 3.94 9.51 8.57
N ALA A 91 5.18 9.24 8.11
CA ALA A 91 5.49 9.10 6.70
C ALA A 91 4.68 7.98 6.05
N TYR A 92 4.59 6.81 6.70
CA TYR A 92 3.78 5.69 6.23
C TYR A 92 2.29 6.05 6.11
N ARG A 93 1.72 6.73 7.11
CA ARG A 93 0.31 7.16 7.07
C ARG A 93 0.04 8.15 5.94
N ARG A 94 0.97 9.08 5.69
CA ARG A 94 0.87 10.04 4.58
C ARG A 94 0.88 9.32 3.24
N GLU A 95 1.79 8.37 3.04
CA GLU A 95 1.87 7.58 1.81
C GLU A 95 0.59 6.75 1.57
N GLN A 96 0.06 6.12 2.61
CA GLN A 96 -1.17 5.34 2.51
C GLN A 96 -2.40 6.18 2.17
N LYS A 97 -2.45 7.44 2.64
CA LYS A 97 -3.51 8.39 2.25
C LYS A 97 -3.40 8.76 0.77
N GLY A 98 -2.20 9.08 0.29
CA GLY A 98 -1.95 9.42 -1.12
C GLY A 98 -2.30 8.29 -2.09
N LYS A 99 -2.02 7.03 -1.72
CA LYS A 99 -2.43 5.85 -2.51
C LYS A 99 -3.95 5.71 -2.63
N LYS A 100 -4.68 5.96 -1.54
CA LYS A 100 -6.15 5.92 -1.54
C LYS A 100 -6.72 7.02 -2.43
N GLU A 101 -6.24 8.25 -2.27
CA GLU A 101 -6.65 9.40 -3.07
C GLU A 101 -6.37 9.16 -4.57
N ALA A 102 -5.20 8.63 -4.92
CA ALA A 102 -4.87 8.29 -6.30
C ALA A 102 -5.75 7.17 -6.88
N SER A 103 -6.16 6.20 -6.05
CA SER A 103 -7.07 5.13 -6.48
C SER A 103 -8.51 5.64 -6.68
N GLU A 104 -8.97 6.55 -5.83
CA GLU A 104 -10.29 7.19 -5.94
C GLU A 104 -10.35 8.11 -7.15
N GLN A 105 -9.26 8.85 -7.42
CA GLN A 105 -9.14 9.69 -8.61
C GLN A 105 -9.19 8.84 -9.88
N LYS A 106 -8.42 7.75 -9.95
CA LYS A 106 -8.48 6.82 -11.10
C LYS A 106 -9.86 6.19 -11.29
N LYS A 107 -10.60 5.93 -10.21
CA LYS A 107 -11.95 5.40 -10.29
C LYS A 107 -12.92 6.45 -10.85
N LYS A 108 -12.84 7.70 -10.38
CA LYS A 108 -13.62 8.82 -10.92
C LYS A 108 -13.29 9.13 -12.38
N ASP A 109 -12.01 9.08 -12.76
CA ASP A 109 -11.59 9.31 -14.14
C ASP A 109 -12.07 8.17 -15.06
N LYS A 110 -12.12 6.93 -14.55
CA LYS A 110 -12.68 5.80 -15.29
C LYS A 110 -14.20 5.92 -15.43
N ASP A 111 -14.91 6.22 -14.35
CA ASP A 111 -16.37 6.39 -14.35
C ASP A 111 -16.79 7.54 -15.30
N LYS A 112 -16.08 8.67 -15.29
CA LYS A 112 -16.31 9.78 -16.25
C LYS A 112 -16.07 9.37 -17.70
N LYS A 113 -15.09 8.51 -17.95
CA LYS A 113 -14.76 8.07 -19.31
C LYS A 113 -15.82 7.11 -19.85
N THR A 114 -16.33 6.20 -19.02
CA THR A 114 -17.49 5.35 -19.37
C THR A 114 -18.75 6.16 -19.58
N ASP A 115 -19.03 7.16 -18.73
CA ASP A 115 -20.19 8.05 -18.88
C ASP A 115 -20.12 8.86 -20.19
N SER A 116 -18.91 9.30 -20.57
CA SER A 116 -18.70 10.01 -21.85
C SER A 116 -18.83 9.07 -23.07
N GLU A 117 -18.36 7.83 -22.98
CA GLU A 117 -18.47 6.82 -24.05
C GLU A 117 -19.89 6.27 -24.23
N GLU A 118 -20.71 6.24 -23.17
CA GLU A 118 -22.14 5.89 -23.25
C GLU A 118 -22.97 7.02 -23.84
N GLN A 119 -22.65 8.28 -23.50
CA GLN A 119 -23.36 9.46 -24.01
C GLN A 119 -23.07 9.76 -25.49
N ASP A 120 -21.88 9.40 -25.99
CA ASP A 120 -21.53 9.50 -27.41
C ASP A 120 -22.31 8.48 -28.25
N LYS A 121 -22.40 7.23 -27.77
CA LYS A 121 -23.15 6.16 -28.46
C LYS A 121 -24.65 6.41 -28.52
N SER A 122 -25.24 6.93 -27.44
CA SER A 122 -26.67 7.30 -27.47
C SER A 122 -26.96 8.45 -28.44
N ARG A 123 -25.98 9.33 -28.68
CA ARG A 123 -26.14 10.44 -29.63
C ARG A 123 -25.97 9.99 -31.08
N ASP A 124 -25.10 9.02 -31.34
CA ASP A 124 -24.98 8.42 -32.66
C ASP A 124 -26.25 7.63 -33.01
N GLU A 125 -26.81 6.86 -32.06
CA GLU A 125 -28.07 6.10 -32.26
C GLU A 125 -29.29 7.01 -32.49
N ASP A 126 -29.44 8.11 -31.74
CA ASP A 126 -30.53 9.08 -31.96
C ASP A 126 -30.40 9.79 -33.33
N ASN A 127 -29.18 9.99 -33.82
CA ASN A 127 -28.93 10.69 -35.08
C ASN A 127 -29.16 9.78 -36.30
N ASP A 128 -28.92 8.47 -36.18
CA ASP A 128 -29.25 7.48 -37.20
C ASP A 128 -30.78 7.28 -37.33
N GLU A 129 -31.53 7.28 -36.21
CA GLU A 129 -33.01 7.16 -36.24
C GLU A 129 -33.71 8.39 -36.85
N ASP A 130 -33.19 9.60 -36.63
CA ASP A 130 -33.72 10.82 -37.26
C ASP A 130 -33.40 10.88 -38.76
N GLU A 131 -32.26 10.32 -39.21
CA GLU A 131 -31.88 10.25 -40.62
C GLU A 131 -32.76 9.23 -41.38
N GLU A 132 -33.03 8.05 -40.80
CA GLU A 132 -33.96 7.05 -41.38
C GLU A 132 -35.41 7.58 -41.49
N ARG A 133 -35.88 8.36 -40.51
CA ARG A 133 -37.24 8.96 -40.57
C ARG A 133 -37.40 10.03 -41.65
N LEU A 134 -36.36 10.80 -41.93
CA LEU A 134 -36.39 11.81 -43.00
C LEU A 134 -36.40 11.16 -44.39
N GLU A 135 -35.68 10.05 -44.56
CA GLU A 135 -35.71 9.27 -45.80
C GLU A 135 -37.08 8.60 -46.05
N GLU A 136 -37.78 8.15 -45.00
CA GLU A 136 -39.15 7.61 -45.10
C GLU A 136 -40.21 8.71 -45.39
N GLU A 137 -40.02 9.93 -44.88
CA GLU A 137 -40.92 11.06 -45.15
C GLU A 137 -40.74 11.59 -46.60
N GLU A 138 -39.51 11.67 -47.12
CA GLU A 138 -39.26 12.05 -48.52
C GLU A 138 -39.82 11.01 -49.51
N GLN A 139 -39.72 9.71 -49.21
CA GLN A 139 -40.29 8.65 -50.07
C GLN A 139 -41.82 8.66 -50.10
N ASN A 140 -42.47 9.00 -48.99
CA ASN A 140 -43.94 9.12 -48.94
C ASN A 140 -44.45 10.38 -49.65
N GLU A 141 -43.72 11.51 -49.59
CA GLU A 141 -44.10 12.71 -50.33
C GLU A 141 -43.93 12.54 -51.85
N GLU A 142 -42.97 11.74 -52.32
CA GLU A 142 -42.83 11.42 -53.75
C GLU A 142 -43.95 10.49 -54.28
N GLU A 143 -44.53 9.62 -53.44
CA GLU A 143 -45.66 8.75 -53.83
C GLU A 143 -47.03 9.47 -53.85
N GLU A 144 -47.21 10.58 -53.12
CA GLU A 144 -48.49 11.32 -53.06
C GLU A 144 -48.73 12.28 -54.25
N VAL A 145 -47.71 12.57 -55.07
CA VAL A 145 -47.81 13.53 -56.19
C VAL A 145 -48.29 12.87 -57.50
N ASP A 146 -48.39 11.54 -57.56
CA ASP A 146 -48.71 10.78 -58.79
C ASP A 146 -50.12 10.12 -58.78
N ASN A 147 -51.04 10.58 -57.92
CA ASN A 147 -52.43 10.07 -57.82
C ASN A 147 -53.49 11.19 -57.79
#